data_AF-A0A0X8V7G2-F1
#
_entry.id   AF-A0A0X8V7G2-F1
#
_cell.length_a   1.000
_cell.length_b   1.000
_cell.length_c   1.000
_cell.angle_alpha   90.00
_cell.angle_beta   90.00
_cell.angle_gamma   90.00
#
_symmetry.space_group_name_H-M   'P 1'
#
loop_
_entity.id
_entity.type
_entity.pdbx_description
1 polymer ?
#
loop_
_entity_poly.entity_id
_entity_poly.type
_entity_poly.pdbx_seq_one_letter_code
_entity_poly.pdbx_strand_id
1 'polypeptide(L)' 'PECQEAYLGPTLFLLGGNSKFVHPSHYPEIRRLFPRAQM' A
#
# COMPACT_ATOMS: atom_id res chain seq x y z
N PRO A 1 6.13 0.29 15.32
CA PRO A 1 5.31 1.53 15.24
C PRO A 1 4.18 1.33 14.23
N GLU A 2 2.93 1.40 14.68
CA GLU A 2 1.78 1.41 13.77
C GLU A 2 1.65 2.82 13.19
N CYS A 3 1.75 2.97 11.86
CA CYS A 3 1.43 4.24 11.22
C CYS A 3 -0.07 4.49 11.36
N GLN A 4 -0.44 5.52 12.12
CA GLN A 4 -1.84 5.81 12.40
C GLN A 4 -2.47 6.70 11.31
N GLU A 5 -1.68 7.52 10.64
CA GLU A 5 -2.15 8.51 9.67
C GLU A 5 -2.11 7.99 8.23
N ALA A 6 -3.12 8.38 7.44
CA ALA A 6 -3.17 8.13 6.01
C ALA A 6 -2.39 9.21 5.25
N TYR A 7 -1.59 8.79 4.27
CA TYR A 7 -0.93 9.67 3.32
C TYR A 7 -1.90 10.04 2.19
N LEU A 8 -2.28 11.32 2.12
CA LEU A 8 -3.27 11.82 1.17
C LEU A 8 -2.66 12.32 -0.16
N GLY A 9 -1.35 12.20 -0.34
CA GLY A 9 -0.70 12.57 -1.61
C GLY A 9 -0.96 11.54 -2.72
N PRO A 10 -0.66 11.88 -3.99
CA PRO A 10 -0.62 10.89 -5.06
C PRO A 10 0.43 9.82 -4.73
N THR A 11 0.10 8.55 -4.98
CA THR A 11 0.98 7.42 -4.67
C THR A 11 0.86 6.36 -5.76
N LEU A 12 1.98 5.80 -6.19
CA LEU A 12 2.04 4.68 -7.11
C LEU A 12 2.74 3.51 -6.42
N PHE A 13 2.08 2.35 -6.37
CA PHE A 13 2.69 1.12 -5.92
C PHE A 13 3.17 0.31 -7.13
N LEU A 14 4.40 -0.18 -7.06
CA LEU A 14 4.95 -1.08 -8.07
C LEU A 14 5.07 -2.48 -7.47
N LEU A 15 4.34 -3.43 -8.05
CA LEU A 15 4.27 -4.82 -7.58
C LEU A 15 5.08 -5.73 -8.51
N GLY A 16 6.00 -6.50 -7.94
CA GLY A 16 6.66 -7.58 -8.67
C GLY A 16 5.83 -8.85 -8.58
N GLY A 17 5.46 -9.46 -9.71
CA GLY A 17 4.64 -10.68 -9.73
C GLY A 17 5.22 -11.88 -8.97
N ASN A 18 6.55 -11.94 -8.82
CA ASN A 18 7.26 -12.98 -8.05
C ASN A 18 7.78 -12.47 -6.69
N SER A 19 7.43 -11.24 -6.30
CA SER A 19 7.89 -10.64 -5.05
C SER A 19 7.06 -11.14 -3.88
N LYS A 20 7.74 -11.47 -2.78
CA LYS A 20 7.09 -11.89 -1.52
C LYS A 20 6.87 -10.73 -0.54
N PHE A 21 7.29 -9.51 -0.90
CA PHE A 21 7.25 -8.36 0.01
C PHE A 21 5.86 -7.73 0.09
N VAL A 22 5.09 -7.76 -1.00
CA VAL A 22 3.71 -7.27 -1.01
C VAL A 22 2.77 -8.43 -1.28
N HIS A 23 2.34 -9.08 -0.20
CA HIS A 23 1.33 -10.12 -0.26
C HIS A 23 -0.07 -9.51 -0.43
N PRO A 24 -1.03 -10.17 -1.10
CA PRO A 24 -2.41 -9.67 -1.22
C PRO A 24 -3.10 -9.35 0.11
N SER A 25 -2.69 -10.01 1.20
CA SER A 25 -3.18 -9.70 2.56
C SER A 25 -2.74 -8.32 3.07
N HIS A 26 -1.72 -7.70 2.47
CA HIS A 26 -1.28 -6.34 2.82
C HIS A 26 -2.12 -5.26 2.13
N TYR A 27 -2.87 -5.60 1.07
CA TYR A 27 -3.62 -4.62 0.28
C TYR A 27 -4.65 -3.81 1.08
N PRO A 28 -5.39 -4.37 2.06
CA PRO A 28 -6.28 -3.58 2.89
C PRO A 28 -5.53 -2.48 3.66
N GLU A 29 -4.38 -2.82 4.24
CA GLU A 29 -3.59 -1.89 5.03
C GLU A 29 -2.89 -0.84 4.17
N ILE A 30 -2.42 -1.24 2.98
CA ILE A 30 -1.90 -0.31 1.97
C ILE A 30 -2.98 0.69 1.54
N ARG A 31 -4.22 0.24 1.31
CA ARG A 31 -5.34 1.14 0.99
C ARG A 31 -5.74 2.04 2.16
N ARG A 32 -5.64 1.57 3.41
CA ARG A 32 -5.87 2.38 4.61
C ARG A 32 -4.85 3.51 4.72
N LEU A 33 -3.57 3.20 4.51
CA LEU A 33 -2.47 4.14 4.63
C LEU A 33 -2.29 5.04 3.40
N PHE A 34 -2.62 4.55 2.20
CA PHE A 34 -2.46 5.26 0.93
C PHE A 34 -3.76 5.19 0.10
N PRO A 35 -4.83 5.87 0.53
CA PRO A 35 -6.16 5.76 -0.09
C PRO A 35 -6.22 6.22 -1.56
N ARG A 36 -5.23 6.99 -2.01
CA ARG A 36 -5.10 7.47 -3.41
C ARG A 36 -4.08 6.68 -4.22
N ALA A 37 -3.63 5.54 -3.70
CA ALA A 37 -2.69 4.69 -4.39
C ALA A 37 -3.28 4.12 -5.67
N GLN A 38 -2.49 4.14 -6.74
CA GLN A 38 -2.69 3.29 -7.91
C GLN A 38 -1.77 2.06 -7.79
N MET A 39 -2.27 0.89 -8.20
CA MET A 39 -1.58 -0.39 -8.17
C MET A 39 -1.31 -0.89 -9.58
#